data_AF-A0A259N5K9-F1
#
_entry.id   AF-A0A259N5K9-F1
#
_cell.length_a   1.000
_cell.length_b   1.000
_cell.length_c   1.000
_cell.angle_alpha   90.00
_cell.angle_beta   90.00
_cell.angle_gamma   90.00
#
_symmetry.space_group_name_H-M   'P 1'
#
loop_
_entity.id
_entity.type
_entity.pdbx_description
1 polymer ?
#
loop_
_entity_poly.entity_id
_entity_poly.type
_entity_poly.pdbx_seq_one_letter_code
_entity_poly.pdbx_strand_id
1 'polypeptide(L)' 'MTDQLIIEDLQLGDGKAVVKGALITTQYRGWLADGTEFDSSWSRGKPFQCVIGTGRVIKGW' A
#
# COMPACT_ATOMS: atom_id res chain seq x y z
N MET A 1 -18.41 12.34 -7.48
CA MET A 1 -17.39 11.31 -7.23
C MET A 1 -17.47 11.00 -5.75
N THR A 2 -17.72 9.76 -5.36
CA THR A 2 -17.76 9.40 -3.94
C THR A 2 -16.33 9.46 -3.38
N ASP A 3 -16.09 10.28 -2.35
CA ASP A 3 -14.81 10.41 -1.63
C ASP A 3 -14.48 9.17 -0.77
N GLN A 4 -14.92 7.99 -1.17
CA GLN A 4 -14.81 6.77 -0.37
C GLN A 4 -13.65 5.92 -0.87
N LEU A 5 -12.83 5.46 0.08
CA LEU A 5 -11.81 4.47 -0.15
C LEU A 5 -12.47 3.13 -0.51
N ILE A 6 -12.11 2.58 -1.67
CA ILE A 6 -12.52 1.25 -2.12
C ILE A 6 -11.32 0.33 -1.94
N ILE A 7 -11.55 -0.83 -1.31
CA ILE A 7 -10.54 -1.87 -1.08
C ILE A 7 -11.11 -3.17 -1.63
N GLU A 8 -10.32 -3.85 -2.45
CA GLU A 8 -10.64 -5.16 -3.02
C GLU A 8 -9.47 -6.12 -2.81
N ASP A 9 -9.73 -7.25 -2.16
CA ASP A 9 -8.74 -8.32 -1.99
C ASP A 9 -8.80 -9.26 -3.19
N LEU A 10 -7.76 -9.24 -4.03
CA LEU A 10 -7.67 -10.14 -5.19
C LEU A 10 -7.27 -11.56 -4.80
N GLN A 11 -6.46 -11.69 -3.75
CA GLN A 11 -6.01 -12.97 -3.20
C GLN A 11 -5.78 -12.82 -1.70
N LEU A 12 -6.49 -13.63 -0.90
CA LEU A 12 -6.33 -13.63 0.54
C LEU A 12 -5.05 -14.37 0.94
N GLY A 13 -4.29 -13.75 1.84
CA GLY A 13 -3.18 -14.41 2.54
C GLY A 13 -3.69 -15.24 3.72
N ASP A 14 -2.89 -16.23 4.12
CA ASP A 14 -3.10 -17.09 5.29
C ASP A 14 -2.29 -16.66 6.52
N GLY A 15 -1.50 -15.60 6.37
CA GLY A 15 -0.66 -15.04 7.42
C GLY A 15 -1.42 -14.29 8.51
N LYS A 16 -0.68 -13.89 9.55
CA LYS A 16 -1.23 -13.08 10.65
C LYS A 16 -1.64 -11.70 10.13
N ALA A 17 -2.78 -11.20 10.61
CA ALA A 17 -3.22 -9.85 10.35
C ALA A 17 -2.18 -8.82 10.82
N VAL A 18 -1.91 -7.82 10.00
CA VAL A 18 -1.03 -6.70 10.33
C VAL A 18 -1.69 -5.83 11.40
N VAL A 19 -0.92 -5.39 12.37
CA VAL A 19 -1.38 -4.51 13.47
C VAL A 19 -0.64 -3.18 13.47
N LYS A 20 -1.23 -2.16 14.10
CA LYS A 20 -0.58 -0.85 14.28
C LYS A 20 0.80 -1.02 14.93
N GLY A 21 1.82 -0.37 14.37
CA GLY A 21 3.20 -0.46 14.83
C GLY A 21 4.00 -1.63 14.26
N ALA A 22 3.39 -2.51 13.45
CA ALA A 22 4.13 -3.56 12.75
C ALA A 22 5.07 -2.96 11.69
N LEU A 23 6.29 -3.49 11.62
CA LEU A 23 7.17 -3.32 10.48
C LEU A 23 6.71 -4.28 9.37
N ILE A 24 6.36 -3.74 8.20
CA ILE A 24 6.01 -4.55 7.04
C ILE A 24 7.02 -4.35 5.91
N THR A 25 7.12 -5.35 5.04
CA THR A 25 7.79 -5.26 3.75
C THR A 25 6.75 -5.54 2.68
N THR A 26 6.61 -4.65 1.69
CA THR A 26 5.58 -4.78 0.66
C THR A 26 6.06 -4.31 -0.70
N GLN A 27 5.48 -4.89 -1.74
CA GLN A 27 5.58 -4.40 -3.11
C GLN A 27 4.29 -3.63 -3.44
N TYR A 28 4.42 -2.48 -4.10
CA TYR A 28 3.28 -1.65 -4.47
C TYR A 28 3.51 -0.95 -5.81
N ARG A 29 2.40 -0.47 -6.38
CA ARG A 29 2.35 0.47 -7.47
C ARG A 29 1.22 1.45 -7.20
N GLY A 30 1.44 2.72 -7.53
CA GLY A 30 0.51 3.80 -7.32
C GLY A 30 0.29 4.57 -8.63
N TRP A 31 -0.98 4.84 -8.93
CA TRP A 31 -1.41 5.56 -10.12
C TRP A 31 -2.31 6.73 -9.77
N LEU A 32 -2.25 7.77 -10.58
CA LEU A 32 -3.24 8.84 -10.61
C LEU A 32 -4.50 8.36 -11.33
N ALA A 33 -5.60 9.10 -11.15
CA ALA A 33 -6.89 8.76 -11.77
C ALA A 33 -6.86 8.77 -13.31
N ASP A 34 -5.89 9.47 -13.91
CA ASP A 34 -5.66 9.50 -15.35
C ASP A 34 -4.83 8.31 -15.88
N GLY A 35 -4.41 7.41 -14.99
CA GLY A 35 -3.60 6.24 -15.32
C GLY A 35 -2.09 6.46 -15.26
N THR A 36 -1.62 7.68 -14.97
CA THR A 36 -0.20 7.97 -14.82
C THR A 36 0.36 7.27 -13.56
N GLU A 37 1.39 6.43 -13.70
CA GLU A 37 2.11 5.87 -12.55
C GLU A 37 2.89 6.99 -11.87
N PHE A 38 2.63 7.23 -10.57
CA PHE A 38 3.38 8.23 -9.80
C PHE A 38 4.49 7.59 -8.95
N ASP A 39 4.32 6.32 -8.55
CA ASP A 39 5.32 5.62 -7.76
C ASP A 39 5.17 4.09 -7.84
N SER A 40 6.29 3.35 -7.79
CA SER A 40 6.32 1.90 -7.88
C SER A 40 7.59 1.33 -7.25
N SER A 41 7.45 0.38 -6.33
CA SER A 41 8.58 -0.33 -5.75
C SER A 41 9.22 -1.29 -6.75
N TRP A 42 8.45 -1.81 -7.71
CA TRP A 42 8.95 -2.64 -8.80
C TRP A 42 9.87 -1.85 -9.72
N SER A 43 9.51 -0.62 -10.06
CA SER A 43 10.33 0.27 -10.90
C SER A 43 11.68 0.60 -10.22
N ARG A 44 11.73 0.61 -8.88
CA ARG A 44 12.96 0.75 -8.08
C ARG A 44 13.75 -0.55 -7.87
N GLY A 45 13.20 -1.70 -8.25
CA GLY A 45 13.84 -3.00 -8.09
C GLY A 45 13.99 -3.48 -6.65
N LYS A 46 13.35 -2.84 -5.67
CA LYS A 46 13.39 -3.28 -4.26
C LYS A 46 12.06 -3.03 -3.53
N PRO A 47 11.65 -3.96 -2.65
CA PRO A 47 10.47 -3.76 -1.80
C PRO A 47 10.59 -2.53 -0.91
N PHE A 48 9.45 -2.02 -0.50
CA PHE A 48 9.35 -0.93 0.46
C PHE A 48 9.13 -1.47 1.87
N GLN A 49 9.79 -0.85 2.84
CA GLN A 49 9.65 -1.19 4.25
C GLN A 49 9.19 0.02 5.05
N CYS A 50 8.18 -0.18 5.89
CA CYS A 50 7.69 0.89 6.78
C CYS A 50 6.97 0.33 8.00
N VAL A 51 6.77 1.21 8.99
CA VAL A 51 6.01 0.90 10.20
C VAL A 51 4.59 1.46 10.08
N ILE A 52 3.59 0.59 10.12
CA ILE A 52 2.19 0.94 9.84
C ILE A 52 1.52 1.68 10.99
N GLY A 53 0.61 2.60 10.67
CA GLY A 53 -0.18 3.33 11.65
C GLY A 53 0.64 4.38 12.44
N THR A 54 1.77 4.81 11.88
CA THR A 54 2.66 5.84 12.45
C THR A 54 2.62 7.17 11.68
N GLY A 55 1.77 7.30 10.66
CA GLY A 55 1.69 8.51 9.82
C GLY A 55 2.82 8.65 8.79
N ARG A 56 3.57 7.57 8.52
CA ARG A 56 4.69 7.55 7.56
C ARG A 56 4.28 7.33 6.09
N VAL A 57 2.99 7.15 5.83
CA VAL A 57 2.40 6.79 4.54
C VAL A 57 1.11 7.59 4.33
N ILE A 58 0.63 7.63 3.08
CA ILE A 58 -0.62 8.31 2.72
C ILE A 58 -1.77 7.72 3.55
N LYS A 59 -2.65 8.56 4.07
CA LYS A 59 -3.80 8.11 4.85
C LYS A 59 -4.71 7.24 3.97
N GLY A 60 -5.06 6.05 4.46
CA GLY A 60 -5.84 5.07 3.71
C GLY A 60 -5.00 4.04 2.96
N TRP A 61 -3.68 4.20 2.98
CA TRP A 61 -2.74 3.11 2.74
C TRP A 61 -2.68 2.15 3.94
#